data_AF-A0A968UCC5-F1
#
_entry.id   AF-A0A968UCC5-F1
#
_cell.length_a   1.000
_cell.length_b   1.000
_cell.length_c   1.000
_cell.angle_alpha   90.00
_cell.angle_beta   90.00
_cell.angle_gamma   90.00
#
_symmetry.space_group_name_H-M   'P 1'
#
loop_
_entity.id
_entity.type
_entity.pdbx_description
1 polymer ?
#
loop_
_entity_poly.entity_id
_entity_poly.type
_entity_poly.pdbx_seq_one_letter_code
_entity_poly.pdbx_strand_id
1 'polypeptide(L)'
;MIASVERAKLQTESAGVSATQFSASNQIALLRGDILLTPQTLPNGAASVMAHMYVPLPRTQIWPQVTNYRRWTQFFPNITHSEVLETVKTTSQRYRRLYQVGCKGFVLLTAQVEVYLKVFETACDRIQFRLEQGTFSHFAADLHLQDLNEGTLLTYAVQAIPTIPVPNFLIEQAMKIDLPGNMKQMRQVLCDGYALAQLA
;
A
#
# COMPACT_ATOMS: atom_id res chain seq x y z
N MET A 1 -32.31 -0.99 11.43
CA MET A 1 -31.39 -2.09 11.80
C MET A 1 -30.82 -2.88 10.59
N ILE A 2 -31.15 -2.53 9.34
CA ILE A 2 -30.73 -3.32 8.15
C ILE A 2 -29.54 -2.67 7.40
N ALA A 3 -29.30 -1.36 7.57
CA ALA A 3 -28.22 -0.64 6.89
C ALA A 3 -26.80 -0.86 7.49
N SER A 4 -26.69 -1.49 8.66
CA SER A 4 -25.41 -1.67 9.36
C SER A 4 -24.71 -3.01 9.04
N VAL A 5 -25.45 -4.00 8.54
CA VAL A 5 -24.91 -5.33 8.20
C VAL A 5 -24.27 -5.34 6.81
N GLU A 6 -24.71 -4.45 5.90
CA GLU A 6 -24.26 -4.45 4.51
C GLU A 6 -22.89 -3.78 4.31
N ARG A 7 -22.48 -2.87 5.21
CA ARG A 7 -21.13 -2.29 5.21
C ARG A 7 -20.03 -3.26 5.66
N ALA A 8 -20.40 -4.35 6.32
CA ALA A 8 -19.43 -5.38 6.75
C ALA A 8 -19.03 -6.35 5.62
N LYS A 9 -19.73 -6.36 4.48
CA LYS A 9 -19.45 -7.28 3.36
C LYS A 9 -18.47 -6.75 2.31
N LEU A 10 -17.94 -5.52 2.47
CA LEU A 10 -16.94 -4.94 1.57
C LEU A 10 -15.49 -5.18 2.02
N GLN A 11 -15.27 -6.01 3.04
CA GLN A 11 -13.97 -6.62 3.31
C GLN A 11 -13.75 -7.79 2.34
N THR A 12 -13.62 -7.48 1.05
CA THR A 12 -13.17 -8.47 0.08
C THR A 12 -11.74 -8.86 0.47
N GLU A 13 -11.57 -10.14 0.81
CA GLU A 13 -10.28 -10.80 0.96
C GLU A 13 -9.38 -10.41 -0.22
N SER A 14 -8.33 -9.62 0.05
CA SER A 14 -7.18 -9.60 -0.83
C SER A 14 -6.53 -10.97 -0.69
N ALA A 15 -6.96 -11.91 -1.52
CA ALA A 15 -6.29 -13.19 -1.68
C ALA A 15 -4.81 -12.90 -1.91
N GLY A 16 -3.97 -13.26 -0.94
CA GLY A 16 -2.54 -13.02 -1.02
C GLY A 16 -2.00 -13.71 -2.26
N VAL A 17 -1.55 -12.93 -3.24
CA VAL A 17 -0.87 -13.44 -4.43
C VAL A 17 0.39 -14.16 -3.94
N SER A 18 0.45 -15.48 -4.10
CA SER A 18 1.63 -16.26 -3.73
C SER A 18 2.70 -16.11 -4.80
N ALA A 19 3.98 -16.11 -4.41
CA ALA A 19 5.10 -16.03 -5.34
C ALA A 19 5.10 -17.13 -6.42
N THR A 20 4.43 -18.26 -6.15
CA THR A 20 4.23 -19.37 -7.09
C THR A 20 3.32 -19.05 -8.28
N GLN A 21 2.62 -17.91 -8.27
CA GLN A 21 1.73 -17.49 -9.35
C GLN A 21 2.44 -16.71 -10.47
N PHE A 22 3.69 -16.28 -10.28
CA PHE A 22 4.45 -15.57 -11.31
C PHE A 22 5.13 -16.54 -12.28
N SER A 23 5.09 -16.22 -13.58
CA SER A 23 5.89 -16.91 -14.60
C SER A 23 7.39 -16.80 -14.30
N ALA A 24 8.21 -17.70 -14.86
CA ALA A 24 9.66 -17.66 -14.68
C ALA A 24 10.28 -16.30 -15.10
N SER A 25 9.79 -15.70 -16.20
CA SER A 25 10.24 -14.38 -16.65
C SER A 25 9.92 -13.28 -15.64
N ASN A 26 8.72 -13.32 -15.04
CA ASN A 26 8.28 -12.37 -14.02
C ASN A 26 9.06 -12.55 -12.72
N GLN A 27 9.37 -13.79 -12.33
CA GLN A 27 10.24 -14.05 -11.19
C GLN A 27 11.64 -13.46 -11.39
N ILE A 28 12.24 -13.63 -12.58
CA ILE A 28 13.54 -13.03 -12.92
C ILE A 28 13.47 -11.50 -12.86
N ALA A 29 12.42 -10.89 -13.40
CA ALA A 29 12.20 -9.44 -13.35
C ALA A 29 12.12 -8.93 -11.90
N LEU A 30 11.31 -9.58 -11.06
CA LEU A 30 11.21 -9.26 -9.64
C LEU A 30 12.58 -9.31 -8.95
N LEU A 31 13.34 -10.40 -9.14
CA LEU A 31 14.65 -10.57 -8.52
C LEU A 31 15.68 -9.51 -8.95
N ARG A 32 15.53 -8.95 -10.17
CA ARG A 32 16.32 -7.82 -10.66
C ARG A 32 15.91 -6.48 -10.06
N GLY A 33 14.79 -6.44 -9.34
CA GLY A 33 14.23 -5.25 -8.72
C GLY A 33 13.18 -4.53 -9.56
N ASP A 34 12.66 -5.17 -10.61
CA ASP A 34 11.55 -4.62 -11.39
C ASP A 34 10.25 -4.64 -10.56
N ILE A 35 9.37 -3.67 -10.84
CA ILE A 35 8.04 -3.61 -10.25
C ILE A 35 7.05 -4.21 -11.23
N LEU A 36 6.33 -5.26 -10.81
CA LEU A 36 5.31 -5.88 -11.64
C LEU A 36 3.93 -5.39 -11.25
N LEU A 37 3.13 -5.01 -12.24
CA LEU A 37 1.73 -4.68 -12.04
C LEU A 37 0.84 -5.88 -12.40
N THR A 38 -0.10 -6.19 -11.53
CA THR A 38 -1.17 -7.15 -11.81
C THR A 38 -2.49 -6.39 -11.93
N PRO A 39 -3.25 -6.57 -13.02
CA PRO A 39 -4.58 -6.00 -13.15
C PRO A 39 -5.49 -6.46 -12.00
N GLN A 40 -6.26 -5.55 -11.42
CA GLN A 40 -7.26 -5.89 -10.43
C GLN A 40 -8.61 -5.33 -10.87
N THR A 41 -9.54 -6.22 -11.20
CA THR A 41 -10.92 -5.84 -11.50
C THR A 41 -11.75 -6.06 -10.24
N LEU A 42 -12.38 -4.99 -9.73
CA LEU A 42 -13.24 -5.07 -8.56
C LEU A 42 -14.72 -5.02 -8.96
N PRO A 43 -15.61 -5.77 -8.28
CA PRO A 43 -17.04 -5.79 -8.59
C PRO A 43 -17.73 -4.42 -8.41
N ASN A 44 -17.18 -3.56 -7.55
CA ASN A 44 -17.73 -2.23 -7.24
C ASN A 44 -17.29 -1.14 -8.24
N GLY A 45 -16.49 -1.49 -9.24
CA GLY A 45 -15.98 -0.54 -10.24
C GLY A 45 -14.94 0.45 -9.71
N ALA A 46 -14.46 0.31 -8.48
CA ALA A 46 -13.41 1.16 -7.92
C ALA A 46 -12.11 1.03 -8.73
N ALA A 47 -11.41 2.15 -8.94
CA ALA A 47 -10.08 2.11 -9.52
C ALA A 47 -9.15 1.33 -8.59
N SER A 48 -8.46 0.33 -9.15
CA SER A 48 -7.65 -0.60 -8.37
C SER A 48 -6.38 -0.99 -9.11
N VAL A 49 -5.26 -1.02 -8.38
CA VAL A 49 -3.98 -1.44 -8.91
C VAL A 49 -3.26 -2.28 -7.86
N MET A 50 -2.67 -3.38 -8.32
CA MET A 50 -1.80 -4.21 -7.50
C MET A 50 -0.39 -4.19 -8.08
N ALA A 51 0.59 -3.88 -7.23
CA ALA A 51 2.01 -3.89 -7.57
C ALA A 51 2.75 -4.91 -6.72
N HIS A 52 3.79 -5.49 -7.29
CA HIS A 52 4.65 -6.48 -6.65
C HIS A 52 6.11 -6.05 -6.80
N MET A 53 6.89 -6.22 -5.73
CA MET A 53 8.32 -6.01 -5.75
C MET A 53 9.05 -7.02 -4.87
N TYR A 54 10.25 -7.40 -5.28
CA TYR A 54 11.15 -8.17 -4.44
C TYR A 54 12.14 -7.25 -3.72
N VAL A 55 12.29 -7.47 -2.41
CA VAL A 55 13.29 -6.83 -1.56
C VAL A 55 14.22 -7.93 -1.02
N PRO A 56 15.55 -7.81 -1.20
CA PRO A 56 16.52 -8.82 -0.75
C PRO A 56 16.79 -8.72 0.76
N LEU A 57 15.73 -8.62 1.56
CA LEU A 57 15.75 -8.55 3.01
C LEU A 57 14.65 -9.46 3.58
N PRO A 58 14.87 -10.12 4.73
CA PRO A 58 13.82 -10.89 5.39
C PRO A 58 12.71 -9.99 5.94
N ARG A 59 11.50 -10.54 6.08
CA ARG A 59 10.32 -9.79 6.56
C ARG A 59 10.55 -9.09 7.88
N THR A 60 11.31 -9.70 8.78
CA THR A 60 11.66 -9.14 10.10
C THR A 60 12.49 -7.87 10.03
N GLN A 61 13.29 -7.68 8.98
CA GLN A 61 14.07 -6.45 8.76
C GLN A 61 13.26 -5.37 8.04
N ILE A 62 12.30 -5.76 7.20
CA ILE A 62 11.41 -4.83 6.48
C ILE A 62 10.33 -4.29 7.42
N TRP A 63 9.73 -5.15 8.23
CA TRP A 63 8.59 -4.84 9.09
C TRP A 63 8.74 -3.56 9.94
N PRO A 64 9.82 -3.36 10.72
CA PRO A 64 9.98 -2.14 11.51
C PRO A 64 10.09 -0.88 10.65
N GLN A 65 10.56 -0.99 9.40
CA GLN A 65 10.67 0.14 8.48
C GLN A 65 9.31 0.52 7.90
N VAL A 66 8.51 -0.46 7.48
CA VAL A 66 7.19 -0.21 6.85
C VAL A 66 6.09 0.12 7.86
N THR A 67 6.26 -0.26 9.13
CA THR A 67 5.36 0.14 10.25
C THR A 67 5.81 1.42 10.96
N ASN A 68 6.94 2.02 10.54
CA ASN A 68 7.27 3.40 10.88
C ASN A 68 6.55 4.35 9.92
N TYR A 69 5.30 4.66 10.24
CA TYR A 69 4.43 5.44 9.34
C TYR A 69 4.95 6.84 9.04
N ARG A 70 5.75 7.46 9.91
CA ARG A 70 6.39 8.76 9.61
C ARG A 70 7.33 8.66 8.40
N ARG A 71 7.93 7.49 8.18
CA ARG A 71 8.84 7.21 7.05
C ARG A 71 8.12 7.05 5.71
N TRP A 72 6.79 6.97 5.67
CA TRP A 72 6.05 6.81 4.42
C TRP A 72 6.22 7.97 3.45
N THR A 73 6.58 9.16 3.93
CA THR A 73 6.98 10.31 3.10
C THR A 73 8.25 10.06 2.30
N GLN A 74 9.11 9.13 2.74
CA GLN A 74 10.33 8.73 2.02
C GLN A 74 10.06 7.65 0.97
N PHE A 75 9.02 6.83 1.19
CA PHE A 75 8.63 5.74 0.30
C PHE A 75 7.77 6.24 -0.86
N PHE A 76 6.83 7.13 -0.57
CA PHE A 76 5.89 7.68 -1.53
C PHE A 76 6.12 9.19 -1.62
N PRO A 77 6.82 9.70 -2.66
CA PRO A 77 7.12 11.12 -2.80
C PRO A 77 5.89 12.03 -2.79
N ASN A 78 4.74 11.49 -3.22
CA ASN A 78 3.47 12.22 -3.21
C ASN A 78 2.84 12.32 -1.81
N ILE A 79 3.32 11.57 -0.80
CA ILE A 79 2.92 11.72 0.60
C ILE A 79 3.84 12.76 1.23
N THR A 80 3.30 13.94 1.48
CA THR A 80 4.03 15.08 2.06
C THR A 80 4.05 15.07 3.59
N HIS A 81 3.04 14.48 4.22
CA HIS A 81 2.93 14.33 5.67
C HIS A 81 2.37 12.96 6.01
N SER A 82 2.91 12.33 7.06
CA SER A 82 2.41 11.06 7.58
C SER A 82 2.65 10.98 9.08
N GLU A 83 1.58 10.78 9.84
CA GLU A 83 1.61 10.84 11.29
C GLU A 83 0.70 9.77 11.91
N VAL A 84 1.12 9.23 13.05
CA VAL A 84 0.29 8.38 13.89
C VAL A 84 -0.44 9.27 14.89
N LEU A 85 -1.76 9.37 14.78
CA LEU A 85 -2.60 10.12 15.70
C LEU A 85 -2.88 9.34 16.98
N GLU A 86 -3.11 8.04 16.85
CA GLU A 86 -3.52 7.18 17.96
C GLU A 86 -3.00 5.75 17.75
N THR A 87 -2.64 5.08 18.84
CA THR A 87 -2.40 3.64 18.87
C THR A 87 -3.36 2.98 19.85
N VAL A 88 -4.26 2.14 19.33
CA VAL A 88 -5.25 1.40 20.11
C VAL A 88 -4.78 -0.03 20.27
N LYS A 89 -4.58 -0.45 21.52
CA LYS A 89 -4.19 -1.83 21.87
C LYS A 89 -4.98 -2.27 23.10
N THR A 90 -6.05 -3.00 22.87
CA THR A 90 -6.91 -3.60 23.89
C THR A 90 -6.96 -5.12 23.70
N THR A 91 -7.61 -5.84 24.63
CA THR A 91 -7.81 -7.29 24.52
C THR A 91 -8.61 -7.68 23.27
N SER A 92 -9.47 -6.79 22.77
CA SER A 92 -10.38 -7.05 21.64
C SER A 92 -10.02 -6.30 20.35
N GLN A 93 -9.16 -5.27 20.41
CA GLN A 93 -8.84 -4.42 19.26
C GLN A 93 -7.37 -4.05 19.23
N ARG A 94 -6.77 -4.11 18.04
CA ARG A 94 -5.41 -3.64 17.79
C ARG A 94 -5.34 -2.94 16.43
N TYR A 95 -5.18 -1.63 16.45
CA TYR A 95 -5.02 -0.81 15.25
C TYR A 95 -4.36 0.53 15.59
N ARG A 96 -3.96 1.27 14.55
CA ARG A 96 -3.49 2.65 14.66
C ARG A 96 -4.39 3.56 13.85
N ARG A 97 -4.49 4.82 14.24
CA ARG A 97 -5.06 5.89 13.42
C ARG A 97 -3.94 6.71 12.83
N LEU A 98 -3.95 6.86 11.51
CA LEU A 98 -2.99 7.67 10.79
C LEU A 98 -3.66 8.90 10.18
N TYR A 99 -2.89 9.97 10.13
CA TYR A 99 -3.18 11.14 9.33
C TYR A 99 -2.14 11.24 8.22
N GLN A 100 -2.58 11.37 6.97
CA GLN A 100 -1.69 11.54 5.83
C GLN A 100 -2.17 12.64 4.91
N VAL A 101 -1.22 13.45 4.46
CA VAL A 101 -1.43 14.48 3.43
C VAL A 101 -0.56 14.15 2.25
N GLY A 102 -1.18 14.07 1.09
CA GLY A 102 -0.49 13.94 -0.18
C GLY A 102 -0.77 15.11 -1.10
N CYS A 103 0.17 15.35 -2.00
CA CYS A 103 -0.01 16.26 -3.13
C CYS A 103 0.16 15.44 -4.40
N LYS A 104 -0.87 15.38 -5.23
CA LYS A 104 -0.79 14.69 -6.53
C LYS A 104 -0.91 15.71 -7.65
N GLY A 105 0.18 15.89 -8.38
CA GLY A 105 0.17 16.60 -9.65
C GLY A 105 -0.37 15.69 -10.75
N PHE A 106 -1.49 16.08 -11.35
CA PHE A 106 -1.94 15.60 -12.65
C PHE A 106 -1.57 16.65 -13.71
N VAL A 107 -1.45 16.23 -14.98
CA VAL A 107 -1.06 17.09 -16.11
C VAL A 107 -1.91 18.39 -16.23
N LEU A 108 -3.11 18.42 -15.65
CA LEU A 108 -4.04 19.56 -15.68
C LEU A 108 -4.55 20.02 -14.30
N LEU A 109 -4.18 19.36 -13.19
CA LEU A 109 -4.73 19.65 -11.86
C LEU A 109 -3.77 19.18 -10.76
N THR A 110 -3.55 20.00 -9.73
CA THR A 110 -2.93 19.53 -8.48
C THR A 110 -4.04 19.23 -7.48
N ALA A 111 -4.16 17.97 -7.06
CA ALA A 111 -5.11 17.58 -6.03
C ALA A 111 -4.38 17.42 -4.69
N GLN A 112 -4.79 18.20 -3.69
CA GLN A 112 -4.42 17.93 -2.31
C GLN A 112 -5.28 16.77 -1.81
N VAL A 113 -4.62 15.73 -1.35
CA VAL A 113 -5.23 14.54 -0.76
C VAL A 113 -5.02 14.62 0.74
N GLU A 114 -6.11 14.50 1.48
CA GLU A 114 -6.09 14.42 2.93
C GLU A 114 -6.89 13.19 3.36
N VAL A 115 -6.27 12.30 4.13
CA VAL A 115 -6.89 11.05 4.57
C VAL A 115 -6.59 10.74 6.04
N TYR A 116 -7.61 10.26 6.72
CA TYR A 116 -7.56 9.66 8.04
C TYR A 116 -7.79 8.16 7.87
N LEU A 117 -6.82 7.36 8.29
CA LEU A 117 -6.79 5.92 8.04
C LEU A 117 -6.80 5.15 9.35
N LYS A 118 -7.62 4.10 9.40
CA LYS A 118 -7.51 3.02 10.38
C LYS A 118 -6.59 1.94 9.83
N VAL A 119 -5.56 1.60 10.58
CA VAL A 119 -4.50 0.68 10.13
C VAL A 119 -4.42 -0.55 11.01
N PHE A 120 -4.57 -1.72 10.40
CA PHE A 120 -4.47 -3.02 11.04
C PHE A 120 -3.15 -3.69 10.66
N GLU A 121 -2.48 -4.27 11.65
CA GLU A 121 -1.16 -4.87 11.52
C GLU A 121 -1.20 -6.34 11.93
N THR A 122 -0.84 -7.24 11.01
CA THR A 122 -0.45 -8.62 11.31
C THR A 122 1.06 -8.69 11.21
N ALA A 123 1.73 -8.88 12.36
CA ALA A 123 3.18 -8.74 12.48
C ALA A 123 3.94 -9.57 11.42
N CYS A 124 4.85 -8.90 10.72
CA CYS A 124 5.67 -9.46 9.62
C CYS A 124 4.87 -10.07 8.46
N ASP A 125 3.58 -9.81 8.35
CA ASP A 125 2.70 -10.47 7.37
C ASP A 125 1.92 -9.44 6.55
N ARG A 126 1.15 -8.57 7.18
CA ARG A 126 0.25 -7.66 6.45
C ARG A 126 -0.03 -6.36 7.18
N ILE A 127 -0.15 -5.27 6.42
CA ILE A 127 -0.68 -3.99 6.87
C ILE A 127 -1.91 -3.65 6.02
N GLN A 128 -3.02 -3.29 6.67
CA GLN A 128 -4.27 -2.96 6.01
C GLN A 128 -4.69 -1.55 6.37
N PHE A 129 -4.77 -0.67 5.38
CA PHE A 129 -5.18 0.73 5.49
C PHE A 129 -6.64 0.84 5.07
N ARG A 130 -7.49 1.39 5.94
CA ARG A 130 -8.91 1.60 5.66
C ARG A 130 -9.27 3.05 5.96
N LEU A 131 -9.94 3.70 5.01
CA LEU A 131 -10.38 5.09 5.18
C LEU A 131 -11.40 5.22 6.32
N GLU A 132 -11.16 6.16 7.23
CA GLU A 132 -12.15 6.66 8.18
C GLU A 132 -12.80 7.95 7.65
N GLN A 133 -12.00 8.86 7.09
CA GLN A 133 -12.44 10.15 6.54
C GLN A 133 -11.41 10.73 5.57
N GLY A 134 -11.83 11.56 4.60
CA GLY A 134 -10.89 12.31 3.75
C GLY A 134 -11.44 12.74 2.40
N THR A 135 -10.52 13.03 1.46
CA THR A 135 -10.80 13.46 0.08
C THR A 135 -11.40 12.37 -0.82
N PHE A 136 -11.41 11.12 -0.36
CA PHE A 136 -12.01 9.98 -1.06
C PHE A 136 -13.34 9.60 -0.41
N SER A 137 -14.27 9.10 -1.23
CA SER A 137 -15.48 8.42 -0.73
C SER A 137 -15.18 6.97 -0.33
N HIS A 138 -14.17 6.37 -0.97
CA HIS A 138 -13.62 5.08 -0.60
C HIS A 138 -12.12 5.05 -0.84
N PHE A 139 -11.37 4.56 0.15
CA PHE A 139 -9.96 4.24 -0.01
C PHE A 139 -9.62 3.02 0.84
N ALA A 140 -8.90 2.08 0.23
CA ALA A 140 -8.33 0.93 0.91
C ALA A 140 -6.98 0.58 0.29
N ALA A 141 -6.02 0.22 1.13
CA ALA A 141 -4.76 -0.34 0.65
C ALA A 141 -4.32 -1.49 1.55
N ASP A 142 -3.65 -2.48 0.97
CA ASP A 142 -3.07 -3.61 1.66
C ASP A 142 -1.60 -3.74 1.24
N LEU A 143 -0.70 -3.84 2.21
CA LEU A 143 0.70 -4.22 2.00
C LEU A 143 0.92 -5.60 2.59
N HIS A 144 1.26 -6.58 1.76
CA HIS A 144 1.52 -7.95 2.15
C HIS A 144 3.00 -8.29 2.02
N LEU A 145 3.55 -9.03 2.99
CA LEU A 145 4.93 -9.47 3.07
C LEU A 145 4.95 -10.99 3.01
N GLN A 146 5.55 -11.56 1.95
CA GLN A 146 5.74 -13.00 1.81
C GLN A 146 7.21 -13.33 1.65
N ASP A 147 7.66 -14.42 2.27
CA ASP A 147 9.01 -14.93 2.03
C ASP A 147 9.13 -15.38 0.57
N LEU A 148 10.21 -14.98 -0.10
CA LEU A 148 10.55 -15.39 -1.46
C LEU A 148 12.06 -15.55 -1.57
N ASN A 149 12.54 -16.77 -1.79
CA ASN A 149 13.97 -17.11 -1.75
C ASN A 149 14.60 -16.61 -0.43
N GLU A 150 15.69 -15.84 -0.50
CA GLU A 150 16.39 -15.24 0.65
C GLU A 150 15.81 -13.88 1.08
N GLY A 151 14.75 -13.40 0.42
CA GLY A 151 14.17 -12.08 0.66
C GLY A 151 12.66 -12.11 0.82
N THR A 152 12.04 -10.98 0.52
CA THR A 152 10.61 -10.77 0.71
C THR A 152 9.97 -10.26 -0.58
N LEU A 153 8.88 -10.90 -0.99
CA LEU A 153 7.92 -10.37 -1.93
C LEU A 153 6.98 -9.41 -1.19
N LEU A 154 6.99 -8.14 -1.61
CA LEU A 154 6.03 -7.14 -1.18
C LEU A 154 4.95 -6.98 -2.23
N THR A 155 3.69 -7.16 -1.82
CA THR A 155 2.51 -6.93 -2.66
C THR A 155 1.73 -5.75 -2.09
N TYR A 156 1.60 -4.68 -2.87
CA TYR A 156 0.81 -3.50 -2.51
C TYR A 156 -0.42 -3.41 -3.41
N ALA A 157 -1.60 -3.61 -2.82
CA ALA A 157 -2.89 -3.45 -3.50
C ALA A 157 -3.54 -2.17 -3.00
N VAL A 158 -4.00 -1.32 -3.90
CA VAL A 158 -4.64 -0.03 -3.55
C VAL A 158 -5.89 0.19 -4.38
N GLN A 159 -6.92 0.71 -3.72
CA GLN A 159 -8.25 0.97 -4.26
C GLN A 159 -8.69 2.37 -3.86
N ALA A 160 -9.23 3.13 -4.81
CA ALA A 160 -9.69 4.50 -4.54
C ALA A 160 -10.93 4.88 -5.35
N ILE A 161 -11.85 5.58 -4.69
CA ILE A 161 -12.97 6.29 -5.32
C ILE A 161 -12.96 7.72 -4.76
N PRO A 162 -12.69 8.75 -5.59
CA PRO A 162 -12.67 10.14 -5.16
C PRO A 162 -14.07 10.62 -4.82
N THR A 163 -14.15 11.71 -4.07
CA THR A 163 -15.43 12.37 -3.78
C THR A 163 -15.94 13.19 -4.96
N ILE A 164 -15.04 13.61 -5.88
CA ILE A 164 -15.38 14.32 -7.11
C ILE A 164 -15.73 13.34 -8.25
N PRO A 165 -16.64 13.71 -9.17
CA PRO A 165 -17.07 12.83 -10.27
C PRO A 165 -15.97 12.77 -11.36
N VAL A 166 -14.98 11.89 -11.16
CA VAL A 166 -13.94 11.60 -12.13
C VAL A 166 -14.15 10.18 -12.67
N PRO A 167 -14.09 9.95 -13.99
CA PRO A 167 -14.18 8.61 -14.56
C PRO A 167 -13.13 7.64 -13.97
N ASN A 168 -13.58 6.47 -13.50
CA ASN A 168 -12.71 5.51 -12.79
C ASN A 168 -11.49 5.06 -13.60
N PHE A 169 -11.62 4.94 -14.93
CA PHE A 169 -10.49 4.55 -15.78
C PHE A 169 -9.33 5.55 -15.73
N LEU A 170 -9.59 6.86 -15.58
CA LEU A 170 -8.54 7.87 -15.47
C LEU A 170 -7.76 7.73 -14.17
N ILE A 171 -8.48 7.40 -13.10
CA ILE A 171 -7.91 7.20 -11.77
C ILE A 171 -7.03 5.94 -11.77
N GLU A 172 -7.53 4.85 -12.34
CA GLU A 172 -6.78 3.60 -12.47
C GLU A 172 -5.50 3.81 -13.31
N GLN A 173 -5.58 4.54 -14.43
CA GLN A 173 -4.41 4.87 -15.24
C GLN A 173 -3.39 5.71 -14.45
N ALA A 174 -3.84 6.72 -13.71
CA ALA A 174 -2.96 7.51 -12.87
C ALA A 174 -2.31 6.67 -11.76
N MET A 175 -3.03 5.69 -11.20
CA MET A 175 -2.47 4.75 -10.22
C MET A 175 -1.42 3.82 -10.88
N LYS A 176 -1.68 3.33 -12.10
CA LYS A 176 -0.74 2.48 -12.86
C LYS A 176 0.55 3.19 -13.23
N ILE A 177 0.48 4.50 -13.50
CA ILE A 177 1.66 5.33 -13.80
C ILE A 177 2.49 5.59 -12.54
N ASP A 178 1.85 5.96 -11.42
CA ASP A 178 2.58 6.42 -10.24
C ASP A 178 3.09 5.30 -9.34
N LEU A 179 2.28 4.24 -9.18
CA LEU A 179 2.57 3.21 -8.18
C LEU A 179 3.91 2.50 -8.41
N PRO A 180 4.34 2.18 -9.66
CA PRO A 180 5.68 1.64 -9.90
C PRO A 180 6.80 2.55 -9.41
N GLY A 181 6.70 3.86 -9.62
CA GLY A 181 7.69 4.83 -9.16
C GLY A 181 7.79 4.85 -7.64
N ASN A 182 6.65 4.89 -6.96
CA ASN A 182 6.59 4.84 -5.49
C ASN A 182 7.16 3.54 -4.93
N MET A 183 6.84 2.40 -5.54
CA MET A 183 7.34 1.10 -5.08
C MET A 183 8.85 0.97 -5.30
N LYS A 184 9.37 1.49 -6.42
CA LYS A 184 10.81 1.54 -6.67
C LYS A 184 11.54 2.39 -5.62
N GLN A 185 10.99 3.57 -5.28
CA GLN A 185 11.54 4.42 -4.23
C GLN A 185 11.50 3.72 -2.86
N MET A 186 10.38 3.09 -2.51
CA MET A 186 10.26 2.31 -1.28
C MET A 186 11.31 1.21 -1.21
N ARG A 187 11.52 0.45 -2.30
CA ARG A 187 12.56 -0.58 -2.38
C ARG A 187 13.96 -0.02 -2.12
N GLN A 188 14.31 1.11 -2.75
CA GLN A 188 15.60 1.77 -2.54
C GLN A 188 15.80 2.14 -1.07
N VAL A 189 14.84 2.84 -0.47
CA VAL A 189 14.92 3.27 0.93
C VAL A 189 15.02 2.09 1.91
N LEU A 190 14.34 0.98 1.63
CA LEU A 190 14.45 -0.25 2.43
C LEU A 190 15.84 -0.89 2.33
N CYS A 191 16.43 -0.95 1.14
CA CYS A 191 17.75 -1.53 0.91
C CYS A 191 18.87 -0.65 1.48
N ASP A 192 18.81 0.67 1.24
CA ASP A 192 19.82 1.64 1.68
C ASP A 192 19.86 1.75 3.21
N GLY A 193 18.68 1.73 3.86
CA GLY A 193 18.57 1.76 5.31
C GLY A 193 19.26 0.58 6.00
N TYR A 194 19.38 -0.55 5.31
CA TYR A 194 20.07 -1.73 5.83
C TYR A 194 21.58 -1.71 5.56
N ALA A 195 22.02 -1.24 4.38
CA ALA A 195 23.44 -1.09 4.08
C ALA A 195 24.16 -0.19 5.10
N LEU A 196 23.50 0.90 5.53
CA LEU A 196 24.05 1.79 6.57
C LEU A 196 24.08 1.15 7.95
N ALA A 197 23.08 0.31 8.30
CA ALA A 197 23.03 -0.40 9.57
C ALA A 197 24.08 -1.52 9.69
N GLN A 198 24.64 -2.00 8.57
CA GLN A 198 25.73 -2.98 8.56
C GLN A 198 27.12 -2.36 8.65
N LEU A 199 27.26 -1.07 8.35
CA LEU A 199 28.52 -0.32 8.39
C LEU A 199 28.74 0.44 9.70
N ALA A 200 27.75 0.46 10.59
CA ALA A 200 27.76 1.10 11.91
C ALA A 200 27.89 0.07 13.03
#